data_AF-A0A7S1SB29-F1
#
_entry.id   AF-A0A7S1SB29-F1
#
_cell.length_a   1.000
_cell.length_b   1.000
_cell.length_c   1.000
_cell.angle_alpha   90.00
_cell.angle_beta   90.00
_cell.angle_gamma   90.00
#
_symmetry.space_group_name_H-M   'P 1'
#
loop_
_entity.id
_entity.type
_entity.pdbx_description
1 polymer ?
#
loop_
_entity_poly.entity_id
_entity_poly.type
_entity_poly.pdbx_seq_one_letter_code
_entity_poly.pdbx_strand_id
1 'polypeptide(L)'
;WVSLRLDGCLWGTLIGRLRAAGVIDRGYSEAIGDIMRTCCRAVMDEFKGTAGYTHSDEMTVLLCPRRVLESGRHLEFPYNGRVQKWVSIAASVATALFNRRLARLAEERGVELDERLTAHFDCRVGVFDTELEASALLLWRAYDCGVNCAQDACYHQGSPDELVGAHFADKLRWLHEAGLLPLKPHQAYGTLFAKGAGEFDVVNPMTNETIRVNRTVNVHVND
;
A
#
# COMPACT_ATOMS: atom_id res chain seq x y z
N TRP A 1 -6.44 -1.01 -19.76
CA TRP A 1 -6.23 -0.81 -18.31
C TRP A 1 -4.77 -0.55 -18.03
N VAL A 2 -4.46 0.19 -16.98
CA VAL A 2 -3.08 0.52 -16.61
C VAL A 2 -2.86 0.21 -15.13
N SER A 3 -1.71 -0.34 -14.78
CA SER A 3 -1.27 -0.40 -13.39
C SER A 3 -0.10 0.56 -13.15
N LEU A 4 -0.12 1.23 -11.99
CA LEU A 4 1.03 1.87 -11.39
C LEU A 4 1.47 0.99 -10.24
N ARG A 5 2.62 0.35 -10.36
CA ARG A 5 3.18 -0.53 -9.33
C ARG A 5 4.43 0.12 -8.75
N LEU A 6 4.44 0.33 -7.44
CA LEU A 6 5.51 0.98 -6.70
C LEU A 6 6.12 -0.01 -5.72
N ASP A 7 7.44 0.03 -5.58
CA ASP A 7 8.21 -0.86 -4.72
C ASP A 7 9.25 -0.06 -3.90
N GLY A 8 9.48 -0.48 -2.66
CA GLY A 8 10.41 0.16 -1.73
C GLY A 8 11.86 -0.10 -2.12
N CYS A 9 12.65 0.95 -2.29
CA CYS A 9 14.07 0.80 -2.62
C CYS A 9 14.88 0.49 -1.35
N LEU A 10 15.58 -0.67 -1.35
CA LEU A 10 16.45 -1.10 -0.26
C LEU A 10 15.72 -1.19 1.10
N TRP A 11 14.45 -1.60 1.07
CA TRP A 11 13.56 -1.54 2.22
C TRP A 11 14.06 -2.29 3.45
N GLY A 12 14.59 -3.52 3.27
CA GLY A 12 15.14 -4.30 4.38
C GLY A 12 16.26 -3.58 5.14
N THR A 13 17.10 -2.81 4.43
CA THR A 13 18.16 -1.99 5.05
C THR A 13 17.56 -0.81 5.81
N LEU A 14 16.59 -0.11 5.22
CA LEU A 14 15.90 1.00 5.88
C LEU A 14 15.21 0.55 7.16
N ILE A 15 14.40 -0.52 7.10
CA ILE A 15 13.68 -1.08 8.24
C ILE A 15 14.65 -1.53 9.34
N GLY A 16 15.76 -2.18 8.98
CA GLY A 16 16.81 -2.56 9.94
C GLY A 16 17.39 -1.35 10.67
N ARG A 17 17.66 -0.25 9.97
CA ARG A 17 18.17 1.00 10.57
C ARG A 17 17.13 1.73 11.40
N LEU A 18 15.86 1.76 10.98
CA LEU A 18 14.77 2.35 11.77
C LEU A 18 14.59 1.61 13.10
N ARG A 19 14.73 0.28 13.10
CA ARG A 19 14.75 -0.51 14.35
C ARG A 19 15.93 -0.18 15.23
N ALA A 20 17.13 -0.09 14.66
CA ALA A 20 18.34 0.27 15.40
C ALA A 20 18.25 1.68 16.02
N ALA A 21 17.57 2.61 15.34
CA ALA A 21 17.30 3.96 15.84
C ALA A 21 16.14 4.04 16.85
N GLY A 22 15.40 2.94 17.08
CA GLY A 22 14.26 2.93 18.00
C GLY A 22 12.97 3.57 17.46
N VAL A 23 12.91 3.87 16.16
CA VAL A 23 11.72 4.45 15.51
C VAL A 23 10.58 3.43 15.43
N ILE A 24 10.94 2.15 15.24
CA ILE A 24 9.99 1.03 15.20
C ILE A 24 10.52 -0.14 16.02
N ASP A 25 9.60 -0.94 16.55
CA ASP A 25 9.95 -2.10 17.36
C ASP A 25 10.44 -3.29 16.51
N ARG A 26 10.96 -4.31 17.18
CA ARG A 26 11.23 -5.59 16.53
C ARG A 26 9.92 -6.24 16.07
N GLY A 27 10.02 -6.95 14.95
CA GLY A 27 8.89 -7.63 14.33
C GLY A 27 8.09 -6.75 13.36
N TYR A 28 6.90 -7.22 12.98
CA TYR A 28 6.02 -6.51 12.05
C TYR A 28 5.49 -5.20 12.68
N SER A 29 5.68 -4.09 11.95
CA SER A 29 5.26 -2.76 12.39
C SER A 29 3.93 -2.38 11.74
N GLU A 30 2.86 -2.36 12.55
CA GLU A 30 1.54 -1.89 12.09
C GLU A 30 1.59 -0.42 11.67
N ALA A 31 2.37 0.39 12.37
CA ALA A 31 2.54 1.80 12.04
C ALA A 31 3.13 1.99 10.63
N ILE A 32 4.10 1.16 10.22
CA ILE A 32 4.62 1.19 8.84
C ILE A 32 3.54 0.71 7.86
N GLY A 33 2.79 -0.33 8.19
CA GLY A 33 1.62 -0.77 7.41
C GLY A 33 0.59 0.33 7.20
N ASP A 34 0.27 1.10 8.24
CA ASP A 34 -0.62 2.27 8.18
C ASP A 34 -0.11 3.36 7.25
N ILE A 35 1.19 3.62 7.27
CA ILE A 35 1.82 4.58 6.37
C ILE A 35 1.72 4.09 4.93
N MET A 36 1.97 2.80 4.66
CA MET A 36 1.85 2.20 3.33
C MET A 36 0.41 2.24 2.79
N ARG A 37 -0.58 1.91 3.63
CA ARG A 37 -2.01 2.07 3.33
C ARG A 37 -2.35 3.51 2.97
N THR A 38 -1.84 4.47 3.75
CA THR A 38 -2.03 5.91 3.51
C THR A 38 -1.40 6.35 2.19
N CYS A 39 -0.21 5.85 1.86
CA CYS A 39 0.48 6.14 0.60
C CYS A 39 -0.28 5.55 -0.60
N CYS A 40 -0.71 4.29 -0.52
CA CYS A 40 -1.50 3.66 -1.57
C CYS A 40 -2.77 4.45 -1.89
N ARG A 41 -3.54 4.84 -0.87
CA ARG A 41 -4.71 5.71 -1.04
C ARG A 41 -4.37 7.05 -1.68
N ALA A 42 -3.28 7.69 -1.27
CA ALA A 42 -2.87 8.97 -1.85
C ALA A 42 -2.50 8.84 -3.34
N VAL A 43 -1.82 7.77 -3.73
CA VAL A 43 -1.52 7.49 -5.15
C VAL A 43 -2.82 7.20 -5.91
N MET A 44 -3.76 6.44 -5.32
CA MET A 44 -5.08 6.26 -5.92
C MET A 44 -5.81 7.59 -6.14
N ASP A 45 -5.81 8.49 -5.16
CA ASP A 45 -6.48 9.78 -5.27
C ASP A 45 -5.83 10.66 -6.35
N GLU A 46 -4.51 10.75 -6.36
CA GLU A 46 -3.72 11.52 -7.32
C GLU A 46 -4.01 11.10 -8.77
N PHE A 47 -4.02 9.79 -9.03
CA PHE A 47 -4.21 9.24 -10.37
C PHE A 47 -5.65 8.84 -10.67
N LYS A 48 -6.59 9.15 -9.78
CA LYS A 48 -7.99 8.73 -9.87
C LYS A 48 -8.13 7.21 -10.08
N GLY A 49 -7.27 6.42 -9.45
CA GLY A 49 -7.27 4.96 -9.51
C GLY A 49 -8.61 4.35 -9.11
N THR A 50 -8.94 3.18 -9.66
CA THR A 50 -10.21 2.48 -9.40
C THR A 50 -10.09 1.42 -8.32
N ALA A 51 -8.93 0.79 -8.24
CA ALA A 51 -8.57 -0.16 -7.19
C ALA A 51 -7.09 0.01 -6.85
N GLY A 52 -6.71 -0.30 -5.62
CA GLY A 52 -5.33 -0.31 -5.17
C GLY A 52 -5.10 -1.42 -4.17
N TYR A 53 -3.94 -2.05 -4.21
CA TYR A 53 -3.54 -3.10 -3.27
C TYR A 53 -2.17 -2.79 -2.71
N THR A 54 -1.93 -3.00 -1.42
CA THR A 54 -0.60 -2.82 -0.81
C THR A 54 -0.31 -3.89 0.23
N HIS A 55 0.94 -4.35 0.23
CA HIS A 55 1.50 -5.30 1.18
C HIS A 55 3.02 -5.11 1.24
N SER A 56 3.63 -5.32 2.40
CA SER A 56 5.05 -4.99 2.63
C SER A 56 5.34 -3.53 2.22
N ASP A 57 6.33 -3.34 1.36
CA ASP A 57 6.80 -2.10 0.76
C ASP A 57 6.26 -1.87 -0.65
N GLU A 58 5.39 -2.76 -1.13
CA GLU A 58 4.83 -2.69 -2.47
C GLU A 58 3.39 -2.16 -2.45
N MET A 59 3.03 -1.40 -3.49
CA MET A 59 1.64 -1.05 -3.78
C MET A 59 1.37 -1.08 -5.28
N THR A 60 0.16 -1.47 -5.66
CA THR A 60 -0.32 -1.48 -7.05
C THR A 60 -1.62 -0.72 -7.14
N VAL A 61 -1.71 0.27 -8.03
CA VAL A 61 -2.91 1.06 -8.30
C VAL A 61 -3.36 0.85 -9.75
N LEU A 62 -4.62 0.46 -9.94
CA LEU A 62 -5.21 0.28 -11.26
C LEU A 62 -5.92 1.55 -11.72
N LEU A 63 -5.70 1.91 -12.99
CA LEU A 63 -6.38 2.97 -13.70
C LEU A 63 -7.28 2.35 -14.78
N CYS A 64 -8.56 2.71 -14.73
CA CYS A 64 -9.53 2.32 -15.75
C CYS A 64 -9.28 3.09 -17.05
N PRO A 65 -9.27 2.42 -18.21
CA PRO A 65 -9.12 3.06 -19.50
C PRO A 65 -10.30 3.97 -19.83
N ARG A 66 -10.05 4.93 -20.75
CA ARG A 66 -10.96 5.99 -21.21
C ARG A 66 -12.43 5.57 -21.18
N ARG A 67 -13.22 6.16 -20.27
CA ARG A 67 -14.68 6.13 -20.36
C ARG A 67 -15.12 7.18 -21.38
N VAL A 68 -15.92 6.78 -22.36
CA VAL A 68 -16.65 7.73 -23.20
C VAL A 68 -17.81 8.23 -22.35
N LEU A 69 -17.82 9.53 -22.06
CA LEU A 69 -18.95 10.17 -21.40
C LEU A 69 -20.15 10.15 -22.34
N GLU A 70 -21.38 10.22 -21.80
CA GLU A 70 -22.61 10.34 -22.60
C GLU A 70 -22.56 11.52 -23.58
N SER A 71 -21.78 12.56 -23.25
CA SER A 71 -21.48 13.71 -24.12
C SER A 71 -20.58 13.40 -25.33
N GLY A 72 -20.13 12.16 -25.52
CA GLY A 72 -19.16 11.77 -26.56
C GLY A 72 -17.71 12.16 -26.25
N ARG A 73 -17.45 12.86 -25.13
CA ARG A 73 -16.08 13.20 -24.70
C ARG A 73 -15.38 12.00 -24.09
N HIS A 74 -14.11 11.79 -24.45
CA HIS A 74 -13.24 10.84 -23.78
C HIS A 74 -12.74 11.43 -22.45
N LEU A 75 -12.86 10.66 -21.36
CA LEU A 75 -12.10 10.93 -20.14
C LEU A 75 -10.63 10.61 -20.42
N GLU A 76 -9.79 11.63 -20.46
CA GLU A 76 -8.35 11.43 -20.58
C GLU A 76 -7.80 10.81 -19.31
N PHE A 77 -6.82 9.94 -19.50
CA PHE A 77 -5.94 9.51 -18.44
C PHE A 77 -5.29 10.71 -17.74
N PRO A 78 -5.00 10.64 -16.43
CA PRO A 78 -4.19 11.65 -15.75
C PRO A 78 -2.92 11.95 -16.56
N TYR A 79 -2.51 13.22 -16.59
CA TYR A 79 -1.29 13.65 -17.28
C TYR A 79 -1.23 13.31 -18.78
N ASN A 80 -2.38 13.12 -19.41
CA ASN A 80 -2.56 12.78 -20.83
C ASN A 80 -1.87 11.45 -21.19
N GLY A 81 -1.82 10.50 -20.25
CA GLY A 81 -1.23 9.18 -20.49
C GLY A 81 0.29 9.14 -20.58
N ARG A 82 1.00 10.20 -20.16
CA ARG A 82 2.46 10.25 -20.22
C ARG A 82 3.08 9.37 -19.15
N VAL A 83 3.59 8.20 -19.54
CA VAL A 83 4.23 7.21 -18.66
C VAL A 83 5.31 7.83 -17.78
N GLN A 84 6.17 8.70 -18.32
CA GLN A 84 7.22 9.39 -17.58
C GLN A 84 6.67 10.28 -16.45
N LYS A 85 5.49 10.89 -16.64
CA LYS A 85 4.82 11.66 -15.59
C LYS A 85 4.18 10.74 -14.55
N TRP A 86 3.61 9.63 -14.99
CA TRP A 86 3.04 8.64 -14.08
C TRP A 86 4.07 8.06 -13.12
N VAL A 87 5.17 7.53 -13.64
CA VAL A 87 6.19 6.90 -12.79
C VAL A 87 6.82 7.89 -11.83
N SER A 88 7.19 9.08 -12.31
CA SER A 88 7.87 10.08 -11.48
C SER A 88 6.95 10.67 -10.41
N ILE A 89 5.70 11.00 -10.76
CA ILE A 89 4.76 11.60 -9.82
C ILE A 89 4.25 10.57 -8.82
N ALA A 90 3.95 9.33 -9.23
CA ALA A 90 3.50 8.28 -8.31
C ALA A 90 4.56 7.96 -7.26
N ALA A 91 5.81 7.72 -7.70
CA ALA A 91 6.93 7.52 -6.80
C ALA A 91 7.12 8.74 -5.87
N SER A 92 7.04 9.96 -6.41
CA SER A 92 7.19 11.19 -5.62
C SER A 92 6.09 11.35 -4.56
N VAL A 93 4.82 11.05 -4.87
CA VAL A 93 3.71 11.13 -3.92
C VAL A 93 3.92 10.13 -2.78
N ALA A 94 4.24 8.88 -3.08
CA ALA A 94 4.50 7.86 -2.08
C ALA A 94 5.71 8.23 -1.21
N THR A 95 6.84 8.59 -1.82
CA THR A 95 8.06 9.03 -1.11
C THR A 95 7.80 10.22 -0.19
N ALA A 96 7.18 11.29 -0.69
CA ALA A 96 6.97 12.49 0.11
C ALA A 96 6.02 12.23 1.29
N LEU A 97 4.93 11.48 1.05
CA LEU A 97 3.96 11.18 2.08
C LEU A 97 4.51 10.21 3.12
N PHE A 98 5.22 9.17 2.69
CA PHE A 98 5.83 8.18 3.57
C PHE A 98 6.80 8.86 4.53
N ASN A 99 7.76 9.64 4.02
CA ASN A 99 8.75 10.30 4.85
C ASN A 99 8.15 11.32 5.81
N ARG A 100 7.11 12.05 5.39
CA ARG A 100 6.37 12.96 6.28
C ARG A 100 5.69 12.20 7.44
N ARG A 101 5.15 11.01 7.17
CA ARG A 101 4.51 10.20 8.21
C ARG A 101 5.53 9.49 9.09
N LEU A 102 6.66 9.06 8.52
CA LEU A 102 7.77 8.48 9.26
C LEU A 102 8.37 9.49 10.24
N ALA A 103 8.56 10.74 9.82
CA ALA A 103 9.03 11.81 10.71
C ALA A 103 8.08 12.00 11.90
N ARG A 104 6.77 12.02 11.67
CA ARG A 104 5.76 12.10 12.74
C ARG A 104 5.82 10.88 13.67
N LEU A 105 5.98 9.68 13.12
CA LEU A 105 6.13 8.47 13.91
C LEU A 105 7.38 8.53 14.80
N ALA A 106 8.50 9.05 14.29
CA ALA A 106 9.72 9.25 15.06
C ALA A 106 9.52 10.29 16.19
N GLU A 107 8.87 11.42 15.89
CA GLU A 107 8.48 12.44 16.88
C GLU A 107 7.60 11.85 18.00
N GLU A 108 6.58 11.06 17.64
CA GLU A 108 5.70 10.37 18.60
C GLU A 108 6.46 9.37 19.49
N ARG A 109 7.57 8.81 18.99
CA ARG A 109 8.48 7.94 19.75
C ARG A 109 9.56 8.71 20.51
N GLY A 110 9.62 10.03 20.40
CA GLY A 110 10.68 10.85 20.99
C GLY A 110 12.07 10.57 20.39
N VAL A 111 12.12 10.11 19.14
CA VAL A 111 13.35 9.79 18.42
C VAL A 111 13.62 10.86 17.37
N GLU A 112 14.84 11.39 17.35
CA GLU A 112 15.31 12.25 16.26
C GLU A 112 15.64 11.39 15.04
N LEU A 113 14.95 11.63 13.91
CA LEU A 113 15.13 10.86 12.69
C LEU A 113 16.36 11.38 11.92
N ASP A 114 17.41 10.56 11.81
CA ASP A 114 18.56 10.85 10.94
C ASP A 114 18.10 11.05 9.49
N GLU A 115 18.52 12.16 8.87
CA GLU A 115 18.15 12.55 7.49
C GLU A 115 18.47 11.45 6.44
N ARG A 116 19.44 10.58 6.74
CA ARG A 116 19.81 9.44 5.89
C ARG A 116 18.80 8.31 5.91
N LEU A 117 17.88 8.30 6.88
CA LEU A 117 16.79 7.32 7.00
C LEU A 117 15.57 7.75 6.18
N THR A 118 15.81 7.99 4.89
CA THR A 118 14.80 8.40 3.93
C THR A 118 14.33 7.21 3.10
N ALA A 119 13.02 7.04 3.02
CA ALA A 119 12.39 6.05 2.15
C ALA A 119 12.33 6.54 0.70
N HIS A 120 12.58 5.63 -0.24
CA HIS A 120 12.45 5.87 -1.68
C HIS A 120 11.60 4.77 -2.31
N PHE A 121 10.84 5.12 -3.33
CA PHE A 121 10.03 4.17 -4.10
C PHE A 121 10.39 4.24 -5.58
N ASP A 122 10.42 3.09 -6.25
CA ASP A 122 10.36 3.05 -7.70
C ASP A 122 8.89 3.07 -8.16
N CYS A 123 8.65 3.24 -9.46
CA CYS A 123 7.33 3.04 -10.03
C CYS A 123 7.45 2.48 -11.45
N ARG A 124 6.60 1.50 -11.75
CA ARG A 124 6.52 0.80 -13.03
C ARG A 124 5.10 0.84 -13.54
N VAL A 125 4.97 0.88 -14.87
CA VAL A 125 3.68 0.91 -15.55
C VAL A 125 3.44 -0.42 -16.25
N GLY A 126 2.32 -1.06 -15.93
CA GLY A 126 1.77 -2.18 -16.69
C GLY A 126 0.60 -1.73 -17.56
N VAL A 127 0.44 -2.32 -18.74
CA VAL A 127 -0.70 -2.08 -19.64
C VAL A 127 -1.38 -3.41 -19.92
N PHE A 128 -2.70 -3.42 -19.82
CA PHE A 128 -3.54 -4.61 -19.97
C PHE A 128 -4.70 -4.32 -20.89
N ASP A 129 -5.13 -5.30 -21.66
CA ASP A 129 -6.21 -5.11 -22.64
C ASP A 129 -7.57 -5.11 -21.94
N THR A 130 -7.73 -5.94 -20.91
CA THR A 130 -9.00 -6.11 -20.21
C THR A 130 -8.93 -5.76 -18.72
N GLU A 131 -10.11 -5.54 -18.12
CA GLU A 131 -10.25 -5.37 -16.67
C GLU A 131 -9.83 -6.64 -15.93
N LEU A 132 -10.16 -7.80 -16.50
CA LEU A 132 -9.86 -9.10 -15.92
C LEU A 132 -8.35 -9.31 -15.82
N GLU A 133 -7.59 -9.01 -16.87
CA GLU A 133 -6.12 -9.08 -16.85
C GLU A 133 -5.51 -8.13 -15.83
N ALA A 134 -6.00 -6.88 -15.77
CA ALA A 134 -5.53 -5.91 -14.79
C ALA A 134 -5.85 -6.34 -13.35
N SER A 135 -7.04 -6.91 -13.11
CA SER A 135 -7.46 -7.41 -11.81
C SER A 135 -6.72 -8.69 -11.41
N ALA A 136 -6.34 -9.53 -12.39
CA ALA A 136 -5.51 -10.70 -12.16
C ALA A 136 -4.14 -10.34 -11.58
N LEU A 137 -3.60 -9.15 -11.91
CA LEU A 137 -2.40 -8.62 -11.25
C LEU A 137 -2.62 -8.42 -9.74
N LEU A 138 -3.76 -7.84 -9.33
CA LEU A 138 -4.08 -7.66 -7.90
C LEU A 138 -4.26 -9.00 -7.20
N LEU A 139 -4.92 -9.97 -7.84
CA LEU A 139 -5.07 -11.33 -7.31
C LEU A 139 -3.71 -12.02 -7.16
N TRP A 140 -2.82 -11.86 -8.13
CA TRP A 140 -1.45 -12.39 -8.03
C TRP A 140 -0.68 -11.74 -6.88
N ARG A 141 -0.83 -10.42 -6.67
CA ARG A 141 -0.22 -9.74 -5.51
C ARG A 141 -0.80 -10.20 -4.18
N ALA A 142 -2.10 -10.46 -4.10
CA ALA A 142 -2.75 -11.03 -2.92
C ALA A 142 -2.27 -12.46 -2.63
N TYR A 143 -2.11 -13.28 -3.67
CA TYR A 143 -1.53 -14.62 -3.54
C TYR A 143 -0.07 -14.56 -3.05
N ASP A 144 0.75 -13.69 -3.64
CA ASP A 144 2.15 -13.54 -3.25
C ASP A 144 2.30 -13.04 -1.80
N CYS A 145 1.43 -12.11 -1.37
CA CYS A 145 1.29 -11.72 0.03
C CYS A 145 0.99 -12.94 0.92
N GLY A 146 0.03 -13.78 0.54
CA GLY A 146 -0.32 -14.99 1.29
C GLY A 146 0.85 -15.96 1.44
N VAL A 147 1.76 -16.05 0.46
CA VAL A 147 2.97 -16.88 0.56
C VAL A 147 4.04 -16.19 1.42
N ASN A 148 4.25 -14.89 1.24
CA ASN A 148 5.32 -14.14 1.87
C ASN A 148 5.04 -13.78 3.34
N CYS A 149 3.78 -13.73 3.77
CA CYS A 149 3.42 -13.35 5.13
C CYS A 149 3.99 -14.31 6.19
N ALA A 150 3.99 -15.62 5.91
CA ALA A 150 4.57 -16.61 6.81
C ALA A 150 6.10 -16.49 6.88
N GLN A 151 6.76 -16.22 5.75
CA GLN A 151 8.21 -15.98 5.73
C GLN A 151 8.58 -14.73 6.54
N ASP A 152 7.85 -13.62 6.31
CA ASP A 152 8.05 -12.37 7.02
C ASP A 152 7.89 -12.56 8.53
N ALA A 153 6.79 -13.21 8.96
CA ALA A 153 6.52 -13.48 10.35
C ALA A 153 7.60 -14.36 11.01
N CYS A 154 8.04 -15.44 10.35
CA CYS A 154 9.12 -16.29 10.85
C CYS A 154 10.43 -15.50 11.04
N TYR A 155 10.84 -14.75 10.01
CA TYR A 155 12.06 -13.93 10.06
C TYR A 155 12.03 -12.92 11.21
N HIS A 156 10.88 -12.27 11.40
CA HIS A 156 10.69 -11.26 12.44
C HIS A 156 10.63 -11.80 13.86
N GLN A 157 10.37 -13.09 14.02
CA GLN A 157 10.27 -13.77 15.31
C GLN A 157 11.51 -14.62 15.63
N GLY A 158 12.54 -14.53 14.78
CA GLY A 158 13.80 -15.25 14.99
C GLY A 158 13.63 -16.77 14.82
N SER A 159 12.87 -17.19 13.81
CA SER A 159 12.72 -18.60 13.49
C SER A 159 14.08 -19.27 13.28
N PRO A 160 14.22 -20.57 13.61
CA PRO A 160 15.42 -21.35 13.32
C PRO A 160 15.82 -21.27 11.82
N ASP A 161 17.12 -21.36 11.54
CA ASP A 161 17.67 -21.22 10.18
C ASP A 161 17.10 -22.28 9.22
N GLU A 162 16.72 -23.45 9.73
CA GLU A 162 16.11 -24.53 8.96
C GLU A 162 14.76 -24.12 8.33
N LEU A 163 14.08 -23.12 8.89
CA LEU A 163 12.82 -22.60 8.35
C LEU A 163 12.99 -21.61 7.21
N VAL A 164 14.19 -21.04 6.97
CA VAL A 164 14.40 -20.04 5.91
C VAL A 164 14.04 -20.59 4.52
N GLY A 165 14.30 -21.88 4.27
CA GLY A 165 13.96 -22.57 3.03
C GLY A 165 12.71 -23.47 3.08
N ALA A 166 12.04 -23.54 4.24
CA ALA A 166 10.94 -24.50 4.44
C ALA A 166 9.67 -24.12 3.66
N HIS A 167 8.80 -25.10 3.47
CA HIS A 167 7.52 -24.88 2.80
C HIS A 167 6.60 -24.00 3.65
N PHE A 168 5.65 -23.34 2.99
CA PHE A 168 4.67 -22.46 3.62
C PHE A 168 3.95 -23.13 4.81
N ALA A 169 3.55 -24.39 4.65
CA ALA A 169 2.87 -25.15 5.71
C ALA A 169 3.74 -25.36 6.96
N ASP A 170 5.05 -25.56 6.79
CA ASP A 170 5.98 -25.75 7.90
C ASP A 170 6.15 -24.45 8.70
N LYS A 171 6.25 -23.33 7.99
CA LYS A 171 6.32 -21.99 8.60
C LYS A 171 5.04 -21.68 9.40
N LEU A 172 3.87 -21.98 8.85
CA LEU A 172 2.61 -21.81 9.57
C LEU A 172 2.50 -22.72 10.80
N ARG A 173 2.95 -23.98 10.71
CA ARG A 173 2.97 -24.89 11.86
C ARG A 173 3.84 -24.35 12.98
N TRP A 174 5.05 -23.90 12.66
CA TRP A 174 5.94 -23.28 13.63
C TRP A 174 5.33 -22.03 14.27
N LEU A 175 4.75 -21.13 13.46
CA LEU A 175 4.07 -19.93 13.97
C LEU A 175 2.89 -20.29 14.90
N HIS A 176 2.14 -21.33 14.57
CA HIS A 176 1.04 -21.83 15.41
C HIS A 176 1.54 -22.38 16.75
N GLU A 177 2.56 -23.25 16.72
CA GLU A 177 3.17 -23.86 17.90
C GLU A 177 3.80 -22.81 18.82
N ALA A 178 4.37 -21.75 18.24
CA ALA A 178 4.91 -20.60 18.96
C ALA A 178 3.84 -19.62 19.49
N GLY A 179 2.55 -19.84 19.19
CA GLY A 179 1.45 -18.95 19.61
C GLY A 179 1.44 -17.59 18.91
N LEU A 180 2.03 -17.49 17.72
CA LEU A 180 2.19 -16.26 16.94
C LEU A 180 1.10 -16.04 15.88
N LEU A 181 0.16 -16.98 15.76
CA LEU A 181 -1.04 -16.85 14.94
C LEU A 181 -2.26 -16.44 15.79
N PRO A 182 -3.23 -15.68 15.23
CA PRO A 182 -3.26 -15.16 13.86
C PRO A 182 -2.26 -14.00 13.65
N LEU A 183 -1.74 -13.90 12.43
CA LEU A 183 -0.97 -12.71 12.03
C LEU A 183 -1.88 -11.48 11.97
N LYS A 184 -1.28 -10.29 12.02
CA LYS A 184 -2.07 -9.06 11.84
C LYS A 184 -2.70 -9.03 10.45
N PRO A 185 -3.91 -8.47 10.29
CA PRO A 185 -4.68 -8.63 9.05
C PRO A 185 -3.91 -8.12 7.81
N HIS A 186 -3.33 -6.92 7.88
CA HIS A 186 -2.50 -6.39 6.79
C HIS A 186 -1.24 -7.22 6.52
N GLN A 187 -0.63 -7.81 7.55
CA GLN A 187 0.53 -8.69 7.37
C GLN A 187 0.12 -9.97 6.63
N ALA A 188 -1.04 -10.52 6.96
CA ALA A 188 -1.56 -11.78 6.42
C ALA A 188 -2.10 -11.65 4.98
N TYR A 189 -2.85 -10.58 4.72
CA TYR A 189 -3.71 -10.45 3.54
C TYR A 189 -3.43 -9.19 2.71
N GLY A 190 -2.53 -8.32 3.17
CA GLY A 190 -2.37 -6.98 2.60
C GLY A 190 -3.66 -6.17 2.75
N THR A 191 -3.76 -5.10 1.97
CA THR A 191 -4.92 -4.21 1.99
C THR A 191 -5.34 -3.86 0.58
N LEU A 192 -6.60 -4.15 0.26
CA LEU A 192 -7.30 -3.78 -0.97
C LEU A 192 -8.18 -2.56 -0.72
N PHE A 193 -8.00 -1.56 -1.55
CA PHE A 193 -8.86 -0.40 -1.69
C PHE A 193 -9.60 -0.47 -3.02
N ALA A 194 -10.87 -0.10 -3.01
CA ALA A 194 -11.64 0.10 -4.24
C ALA A 194 -12.48 1.37 -4.13
N LYS A 195 -12.86 1.95 -5.27
CA LYS A 195 -13.82 3.04 -5.30
C LYS A 195 -15.21 2.53 -4.92
N GLY A 196 -15.71 2.96 -3.76
CA GLY A 196 -17.09 2.77 -3.34
C GLY A 196 -17.87 4.08 -3.42
N ALA A 197 -19.13 4.02 -3.84
CA ALA A 197 -20.07 5.12 -3.66
C ALA A 197 -20.75 4.97 -2.29
N GLY A 198 -20.82 6.06 -1.54
CA GLY A 198 -21.48 6.08 -0.25
C GLY A 198 -22.11 7.44 0.06
N GLU A 199 -23.04 7.42 1.01
CA GLU A 199 -23.59 8.62 1.63
C GLU A 199 -22.69 9.05 2.79
N PHE A 200 -22.24 10.30 2.75
CA PHE A 200 -21.39 10.88 3.78
C PHE A 200 -22.04 12.14 4.32
N ASP A 201 -22.02 12.26 5.64
CA ASP A 201 -22.37 13.51 6.32
C ASP A 201 -21.13 14.41 6.31
N VAL A 202 -21.20 15.51 5.58
CA VAL A 202 -20.08 16.44 5.40
C VAL A 202 -20.49 17.81 5.92
N VAL A 203 -19.62 18.41 6.74
CA VAL A 203 -19.82 19.79 7.19
C VAL A 203 -19.48 20.73 6.03
N ASN A 204 -20.47 21.50 5.59
CA ASN A 204 -20.25 22.53 4.59
C ASN A 204 -19.40 23.66 5.21
N PRO A 205 -18.18 23.94 4.70
CA PRO A 205 -17.28 24.92 5.31
C PRO A 205 -17.82 26.36 5.28
N MET A 206 -18.80 26.64 4.41
CA MET A 206 -19.40 27.98 4.27
C MET A 206 -20.60 28.19 5.20
N THR A 207 -21.39 27.14 5.46
CA THR A 207 -22.63 27.22 6.26
C THR A 207 -22.50 26.58 7.64
N ASN A 208 -21.44 25.80 7.86
CA ASN A 208 -21.21 24.97 9.05
C ASN A 208 -22.33 23.96 9.35
N GLU A 209 -23.18 23.67 8.36
CA GLU A 209 -24.24 22.68 8.45
C GLU A 209 -23.74 21.32 7.95
N THR A 210 -24.22 20.26 8.59
CA THR A 210 -24.01 18.89 8.10
C THR A 210 -24.96 18.63 6.94
N ILE A 211 -24.41 18.45 5.75
CA ILE A 211 -25.15 18.05 4.55
C ILE A 211 -24.81 16.61 4.19
N ARG A 212 -25.83 15.86 3.76
CA ARG A 212 -25.64 14.50 3.26
C ARG A 212 -25.31 14.53 1.78
N VAL A 213 -24.15 13.99 1.41
CA VAL A 213 -23.65 13.99 0.04
C VAL A 213 -23.32 12.57 -0.42
N ASN A 214 -23.66 12.27 -1.67
CA ASN A 214 -23.16 11.09 -2.34
C ASN A 214 -21.76 11.37 -2.91
N ARG A 215 -20.76 10.64 -2.42
CA ARG A 215 -19.38 10.73 -2.94
C ARG A 215 -18.82 9.36 -3.25
N THR A 216 -17.94 9.31 -4.24
CA THR A 216 -17.08 8.16 -4.48
C THR A 216 -15.79 8.36 -3.71
N VAL A 217 -15.47 7.43 -2.82
CA VAL A 217 -14.23 7.45 -2.02
C VAL A 217 -13.52 6.10 -2.13
N ASN A 218 -12.23 6.08 -1.81
CA ASN A 218 -11.50 4.81 -1.67
C ASN A 218 -11.92 4.15 -0.36
N VAL A 219 -12.54 2.97 -0.46
CA VAL A 219 -13.02 2.17 0.67
C VAL A 219 -12.11 0.97 0.85
N HIS A 220 -11.81 0.62 2.10
CA HIS A 220 -11.12 -0.62 2.45
C HIS A 220 -12.05 -1.82 2.22
N VAL A 221 -11.58 -2.86 1.53
CA VAL A 221 -12.45 -3.94 1.03
C VAL A 221 -12.29 -5.27 1.78
N ASN A 222 -11.11 -5.55 2.32
CA ASN A 222 -10.81 -6.82 2.98
C ASN A 222 -10.34 -6.59 4.42
N ASP A 223 -10.78 -7.44 5.36
CA ASP A 223 -10.20 -7.50 6.70
C ASP A 223 -9.16 -8.62 6.75
#